data_AF-A0A969T5F1-F1
#
_entry.id   AF-A0A969T5F1-F1
#
_cell.length_a   1.000
_cell.length_b   1.000
_cell.length_c   1.000
_cell.angle_alpha   90.00
_cell.angle_beta   90.00
_cell.angle_gamma   90.00
#
_symmetry.space_group_name_H-M   'P 1'
#
loop_
_entity.id
_entity.type
_entity.pdbx_description
1 polymer ?
#
loop_
_entity_poly.entity_id
_entity_poly.type
_entity_poly.pdbx_seq_one_letter_code
_entity_poly.pdbx_strand_id
1 'polypeptide(L)'
;MNIHGEMAQRATRDLDIAIAISNWNAYNNVEKGIIRIEGFKKDPTQKQRFLYLDVFPIDIVPFGEIRKKSDKIFWPPDESVALTVLGFEEVQNSTEKVIIDDSLIIEVASLDGIFYFKALFHGQIVISKIIKM
;
A
#
# COMPACT_ATOMS: atom_id res chain seq x y z
N MET A 1 -15.56 7.51 12.97
CA MET A 1 -16.36 7.27 11.75
C MET A 1 -15.40 6.98 10.62
N ASN A 2 -15.76 6.13 9.66
CA ASN A 2 -15.02 6.02 8.40
C ASN A 2 -15.26 7.28 7.54
N ILE A 3 -14.68 7.34 6.35
CA ILE A 3 -14.83 8.46 5.41
C ILE A 3 -16.28 8.67 4.90
N HIS A 4 -17.21 7.78 5.25
CA HIS A 4 -18.63 7.84 4.88
C HIS A 4 -19.57 8.09 6.08
N GLY A 5 -19.02 8.47 7.24
CA GLY A 5 -19.85 8.80 8.42
C GLY A 5 -20.40 7.58 9.15
N GLU A 6 -19.94 6.36 8.83
CA GLU A 6 -20.40 5.15 9.49
C GLU A 6 -19.52 4.80 10.70
N MET A 7 -20.12 4.16 11.71
CA MET A 7 -19.35 3.57 12.80
C MET A 7 -18.52 2.41 12.25
N ALA A 8 -17.21 2.62 12.20
CA ALA A 8 -16.26 1.59 11.81
C ALA A 8 -16.20 0.51 12.92
N GLN A 9 -16.97 -0.55 12.75
CA GLN A 9 -16.66 -1.81 13.43
C GLN A 9 -15.33 -2.31 12.82
N ARG A 10 -14.29 -2.50 13.64
CA ARG A 10 -12.99 -2.99 13.11
C ARG A 10 -13.15 -4.40 12.56
N ALA A 11 -13.31 -4.50 11.24
CA ALA A 11 -13.33 -5.76 10.51
C ALA A 11 -11.95 -6.11 9.91
N THR A 12 -11.17 -5.11 9.49
CA THR A 12 -9.83 -5.34 8.89
C THR A 12 -8.75 -5.39 9.97
N ARG A 13 -7.89 -6.41 9.91
CA ARG A 13 -6.83 -6.68 10.89
C ARG A 13 -5.45 -6.24 10.39
N ASP A 14 -5.43 -5.55 9.26
CA ASP A 14 -4.28 -5.19 8.45
C ASP A 14 -4.44 -3.77 7.87
N LEU A 15 -3.36 -3.26 7.30
CA LEU A 15 -3.29 -1.95 6.64
C LEU A 15 -2.55 -2.06 5.31
N ASP A 16 -3.25 -1.82 4.21
CA ASP A 16 -2.68 -1.83 2.86
C ASP A 16 -2.40 -0.40 2.36
N ILE A 17 -1.16 -0.14 1.96
CA ILE A 17 -0.67 1.15 1.48
C ILE A 17 0.02 0.95 0.14
N ALA A 18 -0.40 1.69 -0.89
CA ALA A 18 0.38 1.86 -2.10
C ALA A 18 1.20 3.15 -2.04
N ILE A 19 2.48 3.08 -2.45
CA ILE A 19 3.35 4.25 -2.52
C ILE A 19 3.89 4.46 -3.94
N ALA A 20 3.67 5.64 -4.50
CA ALA A 20 4.21 6.00 -5.80
C ALA A 20 5.71 6.32 -5.64
N ILE A 21 6.57 5.60 -6.34
CA ILE A 21 8.02 5.76 -6.25
C ILE A 21 8.69 5.68 -7.63
N SER A 22 9.82 6.38 -7.76
CA SER A 22 10.59 6.43 -9.01
C SER A 22 11.56 5.25 -9.17
N ASN A 23 12.08 4.69 -8.08
CA ASN A 23 13.06 3.60 -8.14
C ASN A 23 13.16 2.80 -6.83
N TRP A 24 13.78 1.61 -6.89
CA TRP A 24 13.96 0.74 -5.73
C TRP A 24 14.83 1.33 -4.62
N ASN A 25 15.71 2.31 -4.90
CA ASN A 25 16.45 3.00 -3.83
C ASN A 25 15.51 3.88 -2.99
N ALA A 26 14.53 4.53 -3.61
CA ALA A 26 13.49 5.26 -2.88
C ALA A 26 12.67 4.32 -1.99
N TYR A 27 12.27 3.15 -2.50
CA TYR A 27 11.61 2.12 -1.68
C TYR A 27 12.47 1.68 -0.50
N ASN A 28 13.75 1.36 -0.73
CA ASN A 28 14.69 0.95 0.32
C ASN A 28 14.84 2.01 1.42
N ASN A 29 14.76 3.30 1.08
CA ASN A 29 14.76 4.38 2.08
C ASN A 29 13.49 4.36 2.94
N VAL A 30 12.32 4.10 2.35
CA VAL A 30 11.07 3.91 3.08
C VAL A 30 11.18 2.71 4.02
N GLU A 31 11.65 1.55 3.53
CA GLU A 31 11.83 0.36 4.37
C GLU A 31 12.76 0.64 5.55
N LYS A 32 13.92 1.25 5.28
CA LYS A 32 14.90 1.64 6.31
C LYS A 32 14.37 2.68 7.29
N GLY A 33 13.46 3.55 6.86
CA GLY A 33 12.80 4.52 7.73
C GLY A 33 11.85 3.83 8.70
N ILE A 34 11.00 2.95 8.18
CA ILE A 34 9.99 2.23 8.95
C ILE A 34 10.62 1.33 10.02
N ILE A 35 11.63 0.53 9.65
CA ILE A 35 12.26 -0.40 10.60
C ILE A 35 13.07 0.30 11.72
N ARG A 36 13.30 1.61 11.63
CA ARG A 36 13.90 2.40 12.73
C ARG A 36 12.87 2.83 13.76
N ILE A 37 11.58 2.79 13.42
CA ILE A 37 10.50 3.14 14.33
C ILE A 37 10.30 1.97 15.29
N GLU A 38 10.23 2.26 16.58
CA GLU A 38 10.02 1.24 17.61
C GLU A 38 8.74 0.44 17.35
N GLY A 39 8.82 -0.88 17.52
CA GLY A 39 7.72 -1.80 17.31
C GLY A 39 7.51 -2.24 15.86
N PHE A 40 8.16 -1.61 14.87
CA PHE A 40 8.08 -2.03 13.48
C PHE A 40 9.18 -3.04 13.13
N LYS A 41 8.80 -4.09 12.40
CA LYS A 41 9.73 -5.08 11.83
C LYS A 41 9.33 -5.43 10.41
N LYS A 42 10.29 -5.90 9.61
CA LYS A 42 10.01 -6.47 8.29
C LYS A 42 9.55 -7.92 8.44
N ASP A 43 8.53 -8.32 7.67
CA ASP A 43 8.16 -9.73 7.58
C ASP A 43 9.25 -10.50 6.80
N PRO A 44 9.74 -11.64 7.32
CA PRO A 44 10.81 -12.40 6.68
C PRO A 44 10.38 -13.14 5.41
N THR A 45 9.06 -13.32 5.21
CA THR A 45 8.48 -14.12 4.12
C THR A 45 7.78 -13.27 3.06
N GLN A 46 7.27 -12.09 3.42
CA GLN A 46 6.50 -11.23 2.53
C GLN A 46 7.19 -9.89 2.25
N LYS A 47 7.60 -9.68 0.99
CA LYS A 47 8.44 -8.55 0.56
C LYS A 47 7.79 -7.18 0.74
N GLN A 48 6.46 -7.11 0.69
CA GLN A 48 5.69 -5.89 0.91
C GLN A 48 5.33 -5.67 2.40
N ARG A 49 5.43 -6.70 3.24
CA ARG A 49 4.84 -6.70 4.58
C ARG A 49 5.79 -6.20 5.67
N PHE A 50 5.23 -5.42 6.56
CA PHE A 50 5.78 -5.02 7.85
C PHE A 50 4.83 -5.49 8.96
N LEU A 51 5.38 -5.63 10.16
CA LEU A 51 4.64 -5.97 11.36
C LEU A 51 4.83 -4.86 12.39
N TYR A 52 3.73 -4.35 12.93
CA TYR A 52 3.75 -3.49 14.11
C TYR A 52 3.40 -4.32 15.36
N LEU A 53 4.26 -4.24 16.37
CA LEU A 53 4.17 -4.99 17.63
C LEU A 53 3.98 -6.51 17.41
N ASP A 54 4.56 -7.05 16.34
CA ASP A 54 4.48 -8.46 15.93
C ASP A 54 3.06 -8.99 15.61
N VAL A 55 2.03 -8.15 15.65
CA VAL A 55 0.61 -8.60 15.55
C VAL A 55 -0.20 -7.88 14.47
N PHE A 56 0.22 -6.70 14.04
CA PHE A 56 -0.55 -5.89 13.10
C PHE A 56 0.18 -5.81 11.74
N PRO A 57 -0.31 -6.51 10.69
CA PRO A 57 0.28 -6.48 9.37
C PRO A 57 0.05 -5.14 8.67
N ILE A 58 1.11 -4.64 8.05
CA ILE A 58 1.08 -3.44 7.23
C ILE A 58 1.75 -3.77 5.89
N ASP A 59 0.97 -3.87 4.83
CA ASP A 59 1.47 -4.15 3.49
C ASP A 59 1.73 -2.84 2.76
N ILE A 60 2.98 -2.62 2.35
CA ILE A 60 3.41 -1.43 1.61
C ILE A 60 3.85 -1.87 0.22
N VAL A 61 3.05 -1.53 -0.78
CA VAL A 61 3.28 -1.92 -2.18
C VAL A 61 3.80 -0.70 -2.95
N PRO A 62 5.03 -0.74 -3.46
CA PRO A 62 5.52 0.33 -4.32
C PRO A 62 4.93 0.21 -5.73
N PHE A 63 4.63 1.33 -6.37
CA PHE A 63 4.21 1.38 -7.78
C PHE A 63 4.75 2.64 -8.45
N GLY A 64 4.46 2.84 -9.74
CA GLY A 64 4.98 3.96 -10.52
C GLY A 64 6.06 3.53 -11.48
N GLU A 65 7.16 4.29 -11.59
CA GLU A 65 8.20 4.08 -12.61
C GLU A 65 8.97 2.77 -12.44
N ILE A 66 8.89 2.13 -11.26
CA ILE A 66 9.44 0.79 -11.03
C ILE A 66 8.68 -0.34 -11.72
N ARG A 67 7.49 -0.04 -12.27
CA ARG A 67 6.65 -0.98 -13.00
C ARG A 67 7.37 -1.43 -14.28
N LYS A 68 7.48 -2.75 -14.46
CA LYS A 68 8.00 -3.40 -15.66
C LYS A 68 6.85 -3.84 -16.57
N LYS A 69 7.16 -4.62 -17.62
CA LYS A 69 6.18 -5.18 -18.57
C LYS A 69 5.04 -5.90 -17.85
N SER A 70 3.85 -5.83 -18.45
CA SER A 70 2.61 -6.45 -17.95
C SER A 70 2.16 -5.93 -16.58
N ASP A 71 2.45 -4.66 -16.29
CA ASP A 71 2.03 -3.97 -15.07
C ASP A 71 2.47 -4.66 -13.78
N LYS A 72 3.69 -5.23 -13.79
CA LYS A 72 4.26 -5.92 -12.64
C LYS A 72 5.47 -5.21 -12.07
N ILE A 73 5.62 -5.30 -10.77
CA ILE A 73 6.87 -5.00 -10.06
C ILE A 73 7.54 -6.33 -9.68
N PHE A 74 8.86 -6.30 -9.61
CA PHE A 74 9.68 -7.45 -9.23
C PHE A 74 10.65 -7.01 -8.16
N TRP A 75 10.52 -7.54 -6.94
CA TRP A 75 11.37 -7.12 -5.84
C TRP A 75 12.84 -7.55 -6.09
N PRO A 76 13.81 -6.63 -5.99
CA PRO A 76 15.22 -6.98 -6.13
C PRO A 76 15.74 -7.76 -4.89
N PRO A 77 16.93 -8.37 -5.00
CA PRO A 77 17.78 -8.45 -6.20
C PRO A 77 17.46 -9.62 -7.13
N ASP A 78 16.74 -10.62 -6.63
CA ASP A 78 16.48 -11.88 -7.34
C ASP A 78 15.28 -11.82 -8.29
N GLU A 79 14.40 -10.83 -8.13
CA GLU A 79 13.23 -10.62 -8.97
C GLU A 79 12.29 -11.85 -9.05
N SER A 80 12.39 -12.75 -8.07
CA SER A 80 11.59 -13.98 -8.00
C SER A 80 10.15 -13.72 -7.55
N VAL A 81 9.94 -12.63 -6.79
CA VAL A 81 8.65 -12.22 -6.28
C VAL A 81 8.10 -11.10 -7.16
N ALA A 82 7.00 -11.39 -7.83
CA ALA A 82 6.29 -10.45 -8.68
C ALA A 82 4.90 -10.13 -8.12
N LEU A 83 4.51 -8.86 -8.22
CA LEU A 83 3.14 -8.42 -7.92
C LEU A 83 2.65 -7.57 -9.07
N THR A 84 1.39 -7.76 -9.49
CA THR A 84 0.77 -6.84 -10.44
C THR A 84 0.32 -5.59 -9.71
N VAL A 85 0.62 -4.46 -10.32
CA VAL A 85 0.20 -3.10 -9.92
C VAL A 85 -0.72 -2.50 -10.99
N LEU A 86 -1.28 -3.34 -11.87
CA LEU A 86 -2.33 -2.94 -12.82
C LEU A 86 -3.49 -2.30 -12.06
N GLY A 87 -3.97 -1.13 -12.48
CA GLY A 87 -5.05 -0.42 -11.80
C GLY A 87 -4.60 0.59 -10.74
N PHE A 88 -3.33 0.56 -10.30
CA PHE A 88 -2.86 1.45 -9.21
C PHE A 88 -2.85 2.91 -9.63
N GLU A 89 -2.52 3.19 -10.89
CA GLU A 89 -2.50 4.55 -11.43
C GLU A 89 -3.93 5.08 -11.64
N GLU A 90 -4.85 4.22 -12.07
CA GLU A 90 -6.26 4.53 -12.21
C GLU A 90 -6.91 4.85 -10.85
N VAL A 91 -6.65 4.04 -9.83
CA VAL A 91 -7.15 4.31 -8.47
C VAL A 91 -6.48 5.51 -7.85
N GLN A 92 -5.20 5.79 -8.15
CA GLN A 92 -4.56 7.03 -7.72
C GLN A 92 -5.28 8.29 -8.25
N ASN A 93 -5.89 8.20 -9.44
CA ASN A 93 -6.70 9.27 -10.01
C ASN A 93 -8.13 9.33 -9.43
N SER A 94 -8.57 8.29 -8.70
CA SER A 94 -9.86 8.21 -8.00
C SER A 94 -9.63 8.02 -6.50
N THR A 95 -9.16 9.08 -5.83
CA THR A 95 -8.92 9.09 -4.39
C THR A 95 -9.62 10.24 -3.69
N GLU A 96 -9.96 10.01 -2.43
CA GLU A 96 -10.48 11.02 -1.50
C GLU A 96 -9.36 11.47 -0.56
N LYS A 97 -9.21 12.78 -0.38
CA LYS A 97 -8.22 13.33 0.55
C LYS A 97 -8.75 13.28 1.98
N VAL A 98 -7.95 12.70 2.88
CA VAL A 98 -8.24 12.63 4.31
C VAL A 98 -7.14 13.35 5.07
N ILE A 99 -7.52 14.26 5.96
CA ILE A 99 -6.60 14.97 6.85
C ILE A 99 -6.54 14.21 8.17
N ILE A 100 -5.34 13.85 8.59
CA ILE A 100 -5.03 13.21 9.87
C ILE A 100 -4.21 14.20 10.70
N ASP A 101 -4.55 14.33 11.98
CA ASP A 101 -3.86 15.18 12.96
C ASP A 101 -3.58 16.61 12.41
N ASP A 102 -4.60 17.18 11.77
CA ASP A 102 -4.67 18.54 11.19
C ASP A 102 -3.60 18.91 10.14
N SER A 103 -2.69 17.99 9.80
CA SER A 103 -1.49 18.31 9.03
C SER A 103 -1.07 17.24 8.02
N LEU A 104 -1.42 15.98 8.27
CA LEU A 104 -1.08 14.88 7.38
C LEU A 104 -2.21 14.63 6.40
N ILE A 105 -2.00 14.95 5.13
CA ILE A 105 -2.93 14.61 4.06
C ILE A 105 -2.57 13.24 3.50
N ILE A 106 -3.50 12.29 3.58
CA ILE A 106 -3.40 11.00 2.90
C ILE A 106 -4.48 10.90 1.81
N GLU A 107 -4.18 10.16 0.75
CA GLU A 107 -5.17 9.83 -0.27
C GLU A 107 -5.72 8.43 0.01
N VAL A 108 -7.03 8.32 0.15
CA VAL A 108 -7.71 7.05 0.38
C VAL A 108 -8.40 6.65 -0.91
N ALA A 109 -8.26 5.38 -1.31
CA ALA A 109 -8.93 4.90 -2.50
C ALA A 109 -10.45 5.11 -2.36
N SER A 110 -11.08 5.63 -3.41
CA SER A 110 -12.53 5.79 -3.43
C SER A 110 -13.24 4.43 -3.38
N LEU A 111 -14.53 4.42 -3.04
CA LEU A 111 -15.31 3.17 -3.02
C LEU A 111 -15.33 2.47 -4.38
N ASP A 112 -15.46 3.22 -5.46
CA ASP A 112 -15.41 2.70 -6.83
C ASP A 112 -14.01 2.15 -7.18
N GLY A 113 -12.93 2.80 -6.74
CA GLY A 113 -11.57 2.28 -6.91
C GLY A 113 -11.34 0.97 -6.15
N ILE A 114 -11.80 0.88 -4.91
CA ILE A 114 -11.74 -0.35 -4.11
C ILE A 114 -12.59 -1.46 -4.74
N PHE A 115 -13.79 -1.12 -5.22
CA PHE A 115 -14.67 -2.05 -5.91
C PHE A 115 -14.02 -2.60 -7.19
N TYR A 116 -13.45 -1.71 -8.01
CA TYR A 116 -12.71 -2.07 -9.22
C TYR A 116 -11.61 -3.08 -8.93
N PHE A 117 -10.80 -2.83 -7.89
CA PHE A 117 -9.74 -3.74 -7.49
C PHE A 117 -10.26 -5.10 -7.02
N LYS A 118 -11.28 -5.12 -6.15
CA LYS A 118 -11.85 -6.39 -5.66
C LYS A 118 -12.50 -7.22 -6.78
N ALA A 119 -13.13 -6.56 -7.74
CA ALA A 119 -13.78 -7.22 -8.87
C ALA A 119 -12.75 -7.85 -9.82
N LEU A 120 -11.65 -7.17 -10.11
CA LEU A 120 -10.64 -7.62 -11.08
C LEU A 120 -9.57 -8.53 -10.49
N PHE A 121 -9.21 -8.36 -9.21
CA PHE A 121 -8.05 -9.01 -8.59
C PHE A 121 -8.46 -9.93 -7.45
N HIS A 122 -9.33 -10.90 -7.74
CA HIS A 122 -9.72 -11.93 -6.79
C HIS A 122 -8.48 -12.64 -6.19
N GLY A 123 -8.27 -12.49 -4.88
CA GLY A 123 -7.17 -13.15 -4.16
C GLY A 123 -5.82 -12.43 -4.16
N GLN A 124 -5.74 -11.17 -4.63
CA GLN A 124 -4.53 -10.35 -4.51
C GLN A 124 -4.70 -9.23 -3.47
N ILE A 125 -3.59 -8.55 -3.15
CA ILE A 125 -3.57 -7.40 -2.24
C ILE A 125 -4.47 -6.30 -2.80
N VAL A 126 -5.48 -5.91 -2.04
CA VAL A 126 -6.37 -4.80 -2.38
C VAL A 126 -5.94 -3.60 -1.57
N ILE A 127 -5.48 -2.55 -2.25
CA ILE A 127 -5.02 -1.35 -1.59
C ILE A 127 -6.21 -0.53 -1.11
N SER A 128 -6.19 -0.16 0.18
CA SER A 128 -7.19 0.73 0.77
C SER A 128 -6.69 2.17 0.91
N LYS A 129 -5.37 2.39 0.90
CA LYS A 129 -4.76 3.73 1.04
C LYS A 129 -3.63 3.95 0.05
N ILE A 130 -3.53 5.17 -0.47
CA ILE A 130 -2.48 5.60 -1.40
C ILE A 130 -1.71 6.76 -0.75
N ILE A 131 -0.39 6.66 -0.71
CA ILE A 131 0.47 7.76 -0.28
C ILE A 131 1.28 8.21 -1.49
N LYS A 132 1.08 9.49 -1.86
CA LYS A 132 1.96 10.20 -2.79
C LYS A 132 3.13 10.77 -1.99
N MET A 133 4.35 10.41 -2.37
CA MET A 133 5.59 10.97 -1.84
C MET A 133 6.16 12.02 -2.79
#